data_AF-A0A957PFA5-F1
#
_entry.id   AF-A0A957PFA5-F1
#
_cell.length_a   1.000
_cell.length_b   1.000
_cell.length_c   1.000
_cell.angle_alpha   90.00
_cell.angle_beta   90.00
_cell.angle_gamma   90.00
#
_symmetry.space_group_name_H-M   'P 1'
#
loop_
_entity.id
_entity.type
_entity.pdbx_description
1 polymer ?
#
loop_
_entity_poly.entity_id
_entity_poly.type
_entity_poly.pdbx_seq_one_letter_code
_entity_poly.pdbx_strand_id
1 'polypeptide(L)'
;MTSAVVSAPQRPSFRLSATLKNFWIDILLFMAFVVDMNVPFTGIPIHEWLGIGLIIVFVYHLILHWDWISAITQRFFKKLPANNRLKYAVDLLLYVDIVLLIASGIWISEAALPQLGLSMGRAPFWRGLHHMTAD
;
A
#
# COMPACT_ATOMS: atom_id res chain seq x y z
N MET A 1 -59.34 0.93 23.33
CA MET A 1 -58.57 -0.20 22.78
C MET A 1 -57.43 0.38 21.96
N THR A 2 -56.24 0.50 22.56
CA THR A 2 -55.05 1.08 21.92
C THR A 2 -54.21 -0.04 21.33
N SER A 3 -54.18 -0.14 20.00
CA SER A 3 -53.35 -1.12 19.28
C SER A 3 -51.87 -0.81 19.50
N ALA A 4 -51.16 -1.72 20.15
CA ALA A 4 -49.70 -1.69 20.21
C ALA A 4 -49.15 -2.09 18.83
N VAL A 5 -48.48 -1.14 18.16
CA VAL A 5 -47.70 -1.42 16.95
C VAL A 5 -46.50 -2.25 17.36
N VAL A 6 -46.49 -3.52 16.99
CA VAL A 6 -45.33 -4.40 17.17
C VAL A 6 -44.25 -3.96 16.17
N SER A 7 -43.19 -3.33 16.68
CA SER A 7 -42.02 -2.95 15.89
C SER A 7 -41.25 -4.19 15.43
N ALA A 8 -40.98 -4.29 14.13
CA ALA A 8 -40.21 -5.38 13.54
C ALA A 8 -38.78 -5.46 14.11
N PRO A 9 -38.19 -6.67 14.24
CA PRO A 9 -36.84 -6.83 14.77
C PRO A 9 -35.81 -6.18 13.85
N GLN A 10 -35.02 -5.25 14.39
CA GLN A 10 -33.88 -4.67 13.68
C GLN A 10 -32.84 -5.77 13.43
N ARG A 11 -32.55 -6.07 12.16
CA ARG A 11 -31.48 -7.00 11.81
C ARG A 11 -30.14 -6.35 12.13
N PRO A 12 -29.21 -7.03 12.83
CA PRO A 12 -27.89 -6.47 13.09
C PRO A 12 -27.17 -6.24 11.76
N SER A 13 -26.90 -4.98 11.41
CA SER A 13 -26.01 -4.66 10.29
C SER A 13 -24.57 -4.83 10.77
N PHE A 14 -23.90 -5.88 10.32
CA PHE A 14 -22.46 -6.02 10.53
C PHE A 14 -21.73 -4.92 9.74
N ARG A 15 -21.42 -3.81 10.40
CA ARG A 15 -20.52 -2.78 9.88
C ARG A 15 -19.13 -3.04 10.47
N LEU A 16 -18.14 -3.31 9.63
CA LEU A 16 -16.74 -3.41 10.08
C LEU A 16 -16.34 -2.08 10.73
N SER A 17 -15.64 -2.13 11.86
CA SER A 17 -15.05 -0.92 12.44
C SER A 17 -13.95 -0.38 11.52
N ALA A 18 -13.73 0.94 11.52
CA ALA A 18 -12.69 1.55 10.70
C ALA A 18 -11.31 0.94 10.97
N THR A 19 -11.00 0.65 12.24
CA THR A 19 -9.77 -0.04 12.64
C THR A 19 -9.64 -1.43 12.04
N LEU A 20 -10.71 -2.24 12.07
CA LEU A 20 -10.69 -3.59 11.50
C LEU A 20 -10.55 -3.55 9.98
N LYS A 21 -11.19 -2.58 9.31
CA LYS A 21 -11.03 -2.36 7.87
C LYS A 21 -9.57 -2.03 7.53
N ASN A 22 -8.94 -1.11 8.26
CA ASN A 22 -7.54 -0.73 8.02
C ASN A 22 -6.61 -1.94 8.23
N PHE A 23 -6.81 -2.68 9.32
CA PHE A 23 -6.02 -3.88 9.61
C PHE A 23 -6.08 -4.93 8.49
N TRP A 24 -7.26 -5.13 7.88
CA TRP A 24 -7.38 -6.03 6.73
C TRP A 24 -6.69 -5.51 5.48
N ILE A 25 -6.70 -4.20 5.23
CA ILE A 25 -5.94 -3.59 4.14
C ILE A 25 -4.44 -3.78 4.35
N ASP A 26 -3.97 -3.63 5.60
CA ASP A 26 -2.56 -3.82 5.95
C ASP A 26 -2.13 -5.27 5.72
N ILE A 27 -2.94 -6.24 6.16
CA ILE A 27 -2.70 -7.67 5.89
C ILE A 27 -2.68 -7.94 4.38
N LEU A 28 -3.64 -7.39 3.63
CA LEU A 28 -3.72 -7.59 2.19
C LEU A 28 -2.47 -7.05 1.48
N LEU A 29 -2.07 -5.81 1.79
CA LEU A 29 -0.87 -5.20 1.24
C LEU A 29 0.38 -6.00 1.58
N PHE A 30 0.53 -6.40 2.85
CA PHE A 30 1.68 -7.18 3.29
C PHE A 30 1.78 -8.53 2.59
N MET A 31 0.68 -9.29 2.53
CA MET A 31 0.67 -10.61 1.89
C MET A 31 0.90 -10.51 0.38
N ALA A 32 0.26 -9.53 -0.29
CA ALA A 32 0.47 -9.31 -1.71
C ALA A 32 1.92 -8.88 -2.00
N PHE A 33 2.52 -8.00 -1.19
CA PHE A 33 3.93 -7.63 -1.30
C PHE A 33 4.86 -8.84 -1.14
N VAL A 34 4.65 -9.69 -0.13
CA VAL A 34 5.46 -10.90 0.09
C VAL A 34 5.39 -11.85 -1.12
N VAL A 35 4.21 -12.00 -1.72
CA VAL A 35 4.06 -12.79 -2.94
C VAL A 35 4.78 -12.13 -4.12
N ASP A 36 4.65 -10.81 -4.27
CA ASP A 36 5.28 -10.05 -5.35
C ASP A 36 6.81 -10.16 -5.36
N MET A 37 7.41 -10.11 -4.17
CA MET A 37 8.86 -10.17 -3.96
C MET A 37 9.46 -11.54 -4.31
N ASN A 38 8.65 -12.55 -4.59
CA ASN A 38 9.10 -13.85 -5.05
C ASN A 38 8.97 -13.97 -6.58
N VAL A 39 9.79 -13.21 -7.31
CA VAL A 39 9.81 -13.20 -8.78
C VAL A 39 9.99 -14.61 -9.40
N PRO A 40 10.82 -15.53 -8.87
CA PRO A 40 10.88 -16.89 -9.40
C PRO A 40 9.56 -17.67 -9.30
N PHE A 41 8.72 -17.35 -8.30
CA PHE A 41 7.40 -17.96 -8.12
C PHE A 41 6.33 -17.31 -8.99
N THR A 42 6.31 -15.97 -9.08
CA THR A 42 5.30 -15.22 -9.85
C THR A 42 5.63 -15.19 -11.35
N GLY A 43 6.90 -15.08 -11.71
CA GLY A 43 7.33 -14.75 -13.06
C GLY A 43 7.06 -13.28 -13.41
N ILE A 44 7.80 -12.75 -14.40
CA ILE A 44 7.78 -11.32 -14.75
C ILE A 44 6.37 -10.78 -15.05
N PRO A 45 5.52 -11.43 -15.87
CA PRO A 45 4.21 -10.87 -16.18
C PRO A 45 3.29 -10.74 -14.95
N ILE A 46 3.30 -11.73 -14.05
CA ILE A 46 2.45 -11.70 -12.85
C ILE A 46 3.02 -10.69 -11.86
N HIS A 47 4.33 -10.65 -11.65
CA HIS A 47 5.00 -9.66 -10.80
C HIS A 47 4.61 -8.23 -11.20
N GLU A 48 4.72 -7.88 -12.48
CA GLU A 48 4.41 -6.51 -12.92
C GLU A 48 2.92 -6.16 -12.74
N TRP A 49 2.00 -7.07 -13.09
CA TRP A 49 0.57 -6.82 -12.91
C TRP A 49 0.15 -6.78 -11.43
N LEU A 50 0.76 -7.63 -10.60
CA LEU A 50 0.51 -7.66 -9.17
C LEU A 50 1.08 -6.42 -8.49
N GLY A 51 2.27 -5.97 -8.89
CA GLY A 51 2.86 -4.69 -8.54
C GLY A 51 1.95 -3.51 -8.90
N ILE A 52 1.39 -3.47 -10.11
CA ILE A 52 0.40 -2.44 -10.50
C ILE A 52 -0.84 -2.47 -9.60
N GLY A 53 -1.34 -3.66 -9.28
CA GLY A 53 -2.45 -3.83 -8.33
C GLY A 53 -2.10 -3.31 -6.93
N LEU A 54 -0.90 -3.64 -6.44
CA LEU A 54 -0.36 -3.16 -5.17
C LEU A 54 -0.29 -1.63 -5.12
N ILE A 55 0.12 -0.96 -6.21
CA ILE A 55 0.13 0.51 -6.29
C ILE A 55 -1.26 1.08 -6.03
N ILE A 56 -2.30 0.50 -6.64
CA ILE A 56 -3.68 0.99 -6.48
C ILE A 56 -4.12 0.88 -5.01
N VAL A 57 -3.88 -0.28 -4.39
CA VAL A 57 -4.24 -0.51 -2.98
C VAL A 57 -3.41 0.37 -2.05
N PHE A 58 -2.12 0.56 -2.33
CA PHE A 58 -1.21 1.39 -1.56
C PHE A 58 -1.63 2.87 -1.60
N VAL A 59 -1.91 3.43 -2.78
CA VAL A 59 -2.41 4.80 -2.91
C VAL A 59 -3.73 4.98 -2.17
N TYR A 60 -4.64 4.02 -2.27
CA TYR A 60 -5.89 4.05 -1.50
C TYR A 60 -5.64 4.02 0.02
N HIS A 61 -4.71 3.18 0.49
CA HIS A 61 -4.29 3.15 1.89
C HIS A 61 -3.73 4.51 2.34
N LEU A 62 -2.86 5.15 1.54
CA LEU A 62 -2.35 6.49 1.83
C LEU A 62 -3.45 7.54 1.96
N ILE A 63 -4.43 7.52 1.07
CA ILE A 63 -5.56 8.46 1.13
C ILE A 63 -6.34 8.28 2.44
N LEU A 64 -6.59 7.04 2.87
CA LEU A 64 -7.27 6.75 4.13
C LEU A 64 -6.49 7.26 5.36
N HIS A 65 -5.16 7.29 5.27
CA HIS A 65 -4.29 7.64 6.37
C HIS A 65 -3.69 9.06 6.27
N TRP A 66 -4.05 9.85 5.26
CA TRP A 66 -3.44 11.15 4.97
C TRP A 66 -3.46 12.13 6.15
N ASP A 67 -4.59 12.23 6.85
CA ASP A 67 -4.72 13.11 8.02
C ASP A 67 -3.76 12.69 9.15
N TRP A 68 -3.60 11.38 9.36
CA TRP A 68 -2.65 10.86 10.35
C TRP A 68 -1.21 11.14 9.94
N ILE A 69 -0.86 10.89 8.67
CA ILE A 69 0.48 11.16 8.11
C ILE A 69 0.83 12.64 8.30
N SER A 70 -0.05 13.55 7.88
CA SER A 70 0.18 15.00 8.02
C SER A 70 0.37 15.41 9.49
N ALA A 71 -0.44 14.88 10.40
CA ALA A 71 -0.36 15.18 11.82
C ALA A 71 0.94 14.66 12.46
N ILE A 72 1.41 13.45 12.10
CA ILE A 72 2.64 12.89 12.65
C ILE A 72 3.88 13.60 12.08
N THR A 73 3.90 13.93 10.77
CA THR A 73 4.98 14.70 10.14
C THR A 73 5.16 16.06 10.78
N GLN A 74 4.07 16.77 11.09
CA GLN A 74 4.15 18.06 11.80
C GLN A 74 4.67 17.92 13.24
N ARG A 75 4.34 16.81 13.92
CA ARG A 75 4.78 16.54 15.31
C ARG A 75 6.22 16.05 15.40
N PHE A 76 6.78 15.53 14.31
CA PHE A 76 8.19 15.12 14.24
C PHE A 76 9.14 16.27 14.59
N PHE A 77 8.84 17.49 14.13
CA PHE A 77 9.61 18.70 14.42
C PHE A 77 9.33 19.29 15.82
N LYS A 78 8.46 18.67 16.63
CA LYS A 78 8.17 19.05 18.02
C LYS A 78 8.83 18.07 19.01
N LYS A 79 8.60 18.26 20.31
CA LYS A 79 9.08 17.36 21.38
C LYS A 79 8.33 16.01 21.33
N LEU A 80 8.71 15.13 20.42
CA LEU A 80 8.29 13.73 20.38
C LEU A 80 9.28 12.85 21.18
N PRO A 81 8.81 11.90 22.01
CA PRO A 81 9.69 10.92 22.66
C PRO A 81 10.55 10.18 21.65
N ALA A 82 11.80 9.86 22.00
CA ALA A 82 12.79 9.25 21.09
C ALA A 82 12.27 7.96 20.41
N ASN A 83 11.56 7.10 21.13
CA ASN A 83 10.97 5.87 20.59
C ASN A 83 9.96 6.13 19.46
N ASN A 84 9.18 7.22 19.56
CA ASN A 84 8.23 7.57 18.52
C ASN A 84 8.91 8.19 17.30
N ARG A 85 10.08 8.84 17.49
CA ARG A 85 10.89 9.34 16.37
C ARG A 85 11.49 8.20 15.56
N LEU A 86 12.00 7.16 16.22
CA LEU A 86 12.54 5.99 15.54
C LEU A 86 11.46 5.27 14.71
N LYS A 87 10.29 5.00 15.30
CA LYS A 87 9.16 4.38 14.58
C LYS A 87 8.78 5.18 13.35
N TYR A 88 8.61 6.50 13.51
CA TYR A 88 8.31 7.38 12.39
C TYR A 88 9.42 7.40 11.33
N ALA A 89 10.70 7.40 11.74
CA ALA A 89 11.81 7.37 10.79
C ALA A 89 11.82 6.06 9.99
N VAL A 90 11.56 4.92 10.64
CA VAL A 90 11.42 3.61 9.97
C VAL A 90 10.25 3.63 8.99
N ASP A 91 9.08 4.10 9.42
CA ASP A 91 7.89 4.19 8.56
C ASP A 91 8.13 5.11 7.35
N LEU A 92 8.82 6.24 7.57
CA LEU A 92 9.16 7.19 6.51
C LEU A 92 10.18 6.60 5.52
N LEU A 93 11.21 5.92 6.02
CA LEU A 93 12.20 5.26 5.17
C LEU A 93 11.55 4.15 4.34
N LEU A 94 10.70 3.32 4.96
CA LEU A 94 9.94 2.29 4.26
C LEU A 94 9.01 2.89 3.20
N TYR A 95 8.34 4.00 3.52
CA TYR A 95 7.50 4.70 2.55
C TYR A 95 8.31 5.19 1.35
N VAL A 96 9.47 5.83 1.59
CA VAL A 96 10.36 6.30 0.52
C VAL A 96 10.87 5.13 -0.32
N ASP A 97 11.29 4.04 0.33
CA ASP A 97 11.78 2.83 -0.33
C ASP A 97 10.73 2.21 -1.24
N ILE A 98 9.48 2.03 -0.76
CA ILE A 98 8.36 1.54 -1.56
C ILE A 98 8.06 2.47 -2.75
N VAL A 99 8.13 3.80 -2.58
CA VAL A 99 7.94 4.74 -3.69
C VAL A 99 9.03 4.57 -4.76
N LEU A 100 10.29 4.41 -4.35
CA LEU A 100 11.40 4.18 -5.27
C LEU A 100 11.29 2.81 -5.95
N LEU A 101 10.90 1.77 -5.23
CA LEU A 101 10.66 0.42 -5.74
C LEU A 101 9.57 0.42 -6.81
N ILE A 102 8.44 1.07 -6.53
CA ILE A 102 7.32 1.23 -7.47
C ILE A 102 7.75 2.02 -8.70
N ALA A 103 8.36 3.21 -8.51
CA ALA A 103 8.72 4.09 -9.61
C ALA A 103 9.73 3.42 -10.56
N SER A 104 10.73 2.74 -9.99
CA SER A 104 11.72 1.99 -10.75
C SER A 104 11.12 0.77 -11.45
N GLY A 105 10.22 0.03 -10.78
CA GLY A 105 9.51 -1.12 -11.33
C GLY A 105 8.65 -0.78 -12.55
N ILE A 106 7.88 0.31 -12.47
CA ILE A 106 7.11 0.84 -13.61
C ILE A 106 8.06 1.13 -14.77
N TRP A 107 9.18 1.82 -14.52
CA TRP A 107 10.08 2.23 -15.60
C TRP A 107 10.75 1.05 -16.32
N ILE A 108 11.02 -0.04 -15.60
CA ILE A 108 11.67 -1.23 -16.18
C ILE A 108 10.70 -2.31 -16.66
N SER A 109 9.39 -2.06 -16.65
CA SER A 109 8.37 -3.03 -17.05
C SER A 109 8.62 -3.60 -18.46
N GLU A 110 8.65 -4.93 -18.54
CA GLU A 110 8.90 -5.71 -19.76
C GLU A 110 7.62 -6.42 -20.27
N ALA A 111 6.58 -6.53 -19.44
CA ALA A 111 5.34 -7.23 -19.76
C ALA A 111 4.09 -6.33 -19.71
N ALA A 112 3.79 -5.70 -18.57
CA ALA A 112 2.54 -4.99 -18.34
C ALA A 112 2.41 -3.71 -19.18
N LEU A 113 3.43 -2.83 -19.18
CA LEU A 113 3.39 -1.59 -19.96
C LEU A 113 3.42 -1.84 -21.48
N PRO A 114 4.25 -2.77 -22.01
CA PRO A 114 4.19 -3.13 -23.43
C PRO A 114 2.81 -3.66 -23.87
N GLN A 115 2.10 -4.42 -23.02
CA GLN A 115 0.73 -4.85 -23.29
C GLN A 115 -0.27 -3.69 -23.38
N LEU A 116 0.02 -2.57 -22.73
CA LEU A 116 -0.73 -1.32 -22.82
C LEU A 116 -0.28 -0.42 -23.99
N GLY A 117 0.65 -0.89 -24.84
CA GLY A 117 1.21 -0.13 -25.96
C GLY A 117 2.27 0.89 -25.56
N LEU A 118 2.80 0.80 -24.33
CA LEU A 118 3.84 1.69 -23.82
C LEU A 118 5.19 0.97 -23.85
N SER A 119 6.12 1.48 -24.65
CA SER A 119 7.48 0.93 -24.73
C SER A 119 8.45 1.72 -23.86
N MET A 120 9.11 1.05 -22.91
CA MET A 120 10.18 1.64 -22.11
C MET A 120 11.55 1.37 -22.76
N GLY A 121 12.42 2.38 -22.73
CA GLY A 121 13.77 2.29 -23.27
C GLY A 121 14.74 1.54 -22.34
N ARG A 122 16.01 1.46 -22.75
CA ARG A 122 17.08 0.93 -21.87
C ARG A 122 17.20 1.77 -20.60
N ALA A 123 17.15 1.10 -19.45
CA ALA A 123 17.03 1.74 -18.15
C ALA A 123 17.98 1.12 -17.08
N PRO A 124 19.31 1.13 -17.29
CA PRO A 124 20.25 0.48 -16.37
C PRO A 124 20.23 1.10 -14.96
N PHE A 125 20.07 2.42 -14.86
CA PHE A 125 19.88 3.12 -13.59
C PHE A 125 18.65 2.60 -12.85
N TRP A 126 17.50 2.55 -13.52
CA TRP A 126 16.24 2.13 -12.90
C TRP A 126 16.24 0.66 -12.51
N ARG A 127 16.87 -0.21 -13.30
CA ARG A 127 17.03 -1.62 -12.93
C ARG A 127 17.92 -1.78 -11.69
N GLY A 128 19.03 -1.06 -11.63
CA GLY A 128 19.87 -1.02 -10.43
C GLY A 128 19.11 -0.52 -9.21
N LEU A 129 18.37 0.58 -9.35
CA LEU A 129 17.56 1.14 -8.28
C LEU A 129 16.50 0.15 -7.80
N HIS A 130 15.78 -0.50 -8.72
CA HIS A 130 14.74 -1.48 -8.37
C HIS A 130 15.30 -2.64 -7.56
N HIS A 131 16.44 -3.20 -7.98
CA HIS A 131 17.11 -4.26 -7.20
C HIS A 131 17.53 -3.78 -5.82
N MET A 132 18.14 -2.59 -5.71
CA MET A 132 18.57 -2.04 -4.42
C MET A 132 17.42 -1.80 -3.44
N THR A 133 16.26 -1.39 -3.93
CA THR A 133 15.05 -1.19 -3.12
C THR A 133 14.24 -2.47 -2.90
N ALA A 134 14.67 -3.59 -3.50
CA ALA A 134 14.03 -4.89 -3.36
C ALA A 134 14.85 -5.90 -2.52
N ASP A 135 16.07 -5.51 -2.09
CA ASP A 135 16.99 -6.31 -1.27
C ASP A 135 16.81 -6.05 0.23
#